data_AF-A0A7J5EIR3-F1
#
_entry.id   AF-A0A7J5EIR3-F1
#
_cell.length_a   1.000
_cell.length_b   1.000
_cell.length_c   1.000
_cell.angle_alpha   90.00
_cell.angle_beta   90.00
_cell.angle_gamma   90.00
#
_symmetry.space_group_name_H-M   'P 1'
#
loop_
_entity.id
_entity.type
_entity.pdbx_description
1 polymer ?
#
loop_
_entity_poly.entity_id
_entity_poly.type
_entity_poly.pdbx_seq_one_letter_code
_entity_poly.pdbx_strand_id
1 'polypeptide(L)'
;MNKLNTTILAGALAAALLPGTADAQQSRELGAARAFEVILASTTTDLAPTRQYDDGIRRLRKTDQEFTNEQGDIQFSPDGKYAAVVAMWTGPLNEGTAREQLPVNRMQCALTIMETYQEADGSVALRRATTSPYSMFITDNDGNEYRNCNKPQLFLVNQGKQLAVEYNFQPEGTNDTRRYIKVFNWPTATNEVSVVPVLKNANGQTQKQVQIFAKNNDDAAMHQSGSGQTGIPYFDEGGTTRYLSAEGANGNGRDNGWAVASEISCVGGDIATECTIRRLFDLTIAQREERSRGRCTVGGADKSFAVCTWTEGNTQPQREGTWMAAIDLSTGGQNGPDADSRLLWKDRINYRQTLEVNGQDRQYYAMRAQHGRVLAKQPDGSLQPTDELIWVDSFNNGGNNNDKKGGRSDALNFAVMKVSREGYTYTMPMTTIDMTKSPMLLGFDATHISMEEAVFGKGDTLIPGFTQLMGSQTGGLQQDADIRTIGYDPVAKTIVNLGQHTAGASYDRHLYSNYLGNNPGNQGRNFSGSDLVKNPFFGVNGNQVQYFQAFALTGKAPMHESSAIKPSLYVSI
;
A
#
# COMPACT_ATOMS: atom_id res chain seq x y z
N MET A 1 -37.51 -61.78 -11.69
CA MET A 1 -36.97 -61.36 -13.00
C MET A 1 -35.58 -60.78 -12.78
N ASN A 2 -34.72 -60.93 -13.79
CA ASN A 2 -33.27 -61.08 -13.69
C ASN A 2 -32.45 -59.78 -13.60
N LYS A 3 -31.27 -59.99 -13.02
CA LYS A 3 -29.96 -59.32 -13.13
C LYS A 3 -29.57 -58.62 -14.46
N LEU A 4 -28.69 -57.61 -14.29
CA LEU A 4 -27.40 -57.30 -14.98
C LEU A 4 -27.30 -56.36 -16.23
N ASN A 5 -26.51 -55.29 -16.03
CA ASN A 5 -25.30 -54.82 -16.76
C ASN A 5 -25.30 -54.16 -18.18
N THR A 6 -24.44 -53.11 -18.25
CA THR A 6 -23.53 -52.66 -19.35
C THR A 6 -24.18 -52.07 -20.63
N THR A 7 -23.67 -51.10 -21.41
CA THR A 7 -22.41 -50.32 -21.47
C THR A 7 -22.55 -49.26 -22.59
N ILE A 8 -21.97 -48.06 -22.37
CA ILE A 8 -21.29 -47.12 -23.30
C ILE A 8 -21.77 -47.02 -24.77
N LEU A 9 -22.09 -45.78 -25.19
CA LEU A 9 -21.55 -45.24 -26.43
C LEU A 9 -20.99 -43.83 -26.20
N ALA A 10 -19.68 -43.71 -26.37
CA ALA A 10 -18.94 -42.47 -26.44
C ALA A 10 -19.27 -41.75 -27.75
N GLY A 11 -19.52 -40.45 -27.67
CA GLY A 11 -19.58 -39.54 -28.80
C GLY A 11 -18.86 -38.25 -28.42
N ALA A 12 -17.64 -38.10 -28.92
CA ALA A 12 -16.85 -36.90 -28.78
C ALA A 12 -17.57 -35.70 -29.41
N LEU A 13 -17.90 -34.69 -28.61
CA LEU A 13 -17.96 -33.32 -29.07
C LEU A 13 -17.08 -32.48 -28.16
N ALA A 14 -15.99 -32.01 -28.74
CA ALA A 14 -15.13 -30.97 -28.21
C ALA A 14 -15.98 -29.70 -27.98
N ALA A 15 -16.48 -29.55 -26.75
CA ALA A 15 -16.97 -28.28 -26.27
C ALA A 15 -15.74 -27.46 -25.88
N ALA A 16 -15.48 -26.43 -26.68
CA ALA A 16 -14.48 -25.41 -26.41
C ALA A 16 -14.63 -24.91 -24.97
N LEU A 17 -13.56 -25.11 -24.19
CA LEU A 17 -13.33 -24.51 -22.89
C LEU A 17 -13.31 -22.98 -23.05
N LEU A 18 -14.47 -22.35 -22.90
CA LEU A 18 -14.56 -20.94 -22.57
C LEU A 18 -14.23 -20.79 -21.07
N PRO A 19 -13.21 -20.02 -20.67
CA PRO A 19 -12.96 -19.72 -19.27
C PRO A 19 -14.04 -18.73 -18.79
N GLY A 20 -15.06 -19.21 -18.08
CA GLY A 20 -16.18 -18.33 -17.70
C GLY A 20 -17.17 -18.82 -16.65
N THR A 21 -16.90 -19.89 -15.89
CA THR A 21 -17.84 -20.38 -14.86
C THR A 21 -17.29 -20.43 -13.43
N ALA A 22 -16.28 -19.62 -13.12
CA ALA A 22 -15.75 -19.50 -11.76
C ALA A 22 -16.59 -18.59 -10.81
N ASP A 23 -17.63 -17.91 -11.31
CA ASP A 23 -18.11 -16.66 -10.70
C ASP A 23 -19.00 -16.78 -9.44
N ALA A 24 -19.69 -17.90 -9.20
CA ALA A 24 -20.65 -17.99 -8.09
C ALA A 24 -20.14 -18.76 -6.86
N GLN A 25 -19.19 -19.69 -7.06
CA GLN A 25 -18.69 -20.54 -5.98
C GLN A 25 -17.44 -19.94 -5.35
N GLN A 26 -16.53 -19.33 -6.13
CA GLN A 26 -15.36 -18.62 -5.59
C GLN A 26 -15.74 -17.32 -4.87
N SER A 27 -16.76 -16.58 -5.34
CA SER A 27 -17.24 -15.36 -4.68
C SER A 27 -17.82 -15.60 -3.27
N ARG A 28 -18.43 -16.78 -3.02
CA ARG A 28 -18.87 -17.17 -1.67
C ARG A 28 -17.71 -17.50 -0.73
N GLU A 29 -16.50 -17.72 -1.25
CA GLU A 29 -15.32 -18.10 -0.48
C GLU A 29 -14.42 -16.93 -0.12
N LEU A 30 -14.61 -15.78 -0.77
CA LEU A 30 -13.90 -14.52 -0.46
C LEU A 30 -14.53 -13.71 0.69
N GLY A 31 -15.72 -14.09 1.17
CA GLY A 31 -16.44 -13.33 2.18
C GLY A 31 -17.06 -12.04 1.63
N ALA A 32 -17.65 -11.23 2.50
CA ALA A 32 -18.15 -9.90 2.18
C ALA A 32 -17.46 -8.89 3.09
N ALA A 33 -16.96 -7.79 2.52
CA ALA A 33 -16.25 -6.80 3.31
C ALA A 33 -17.20 -6.01 4.21
N ARG A 34 -16.70 -5.58 5.37
CA ARG A 34 -17.41 -4.68 6.29
C ARG A 34 -16.56 -3.46 6.56
N ALA A 35 -17.13 -2.28 6.35
CA ALA A 35 -16.47 -1.02 6.68
C ALA A 35 -16.85 -0.52 8.07
N PHE A 36 -15.86 0.04 8.76
CA PHE A 36 -15.94 0.63 10.07
C PHE A 36 -15.47 2.07 10.00
N GLU A 37 -16.25 2.95 10.60
CA GLU A 37 -15.90 4.35 10.73
C GLU A 37 -14.80 4.51 11.79
N VAL A 38 -13.73 5.21 11.43
CA VAL A 38 -12.65 5.55 12.35
C VAL A 38 -12.79 7.00 12.77
N ILE A 39 -12.82 7.94 11.82
CA ILE A 39 -13.00 9.36 12.09
C ILE A 39 -13.94 9.95 11.04
N LEU A 40 -15.06 10.54 11.48
CA LEU A 40 -15.92 11.34 10.60
C LEU A 40 -15.33 12.73 10.39
N ALA A 41 -15.41 13.19 9.15
CA ALA A 41 -15.07 14.57 8.85
C ALA A 41 -16.06 15.52 9.54
N SER A 42 -15.56 16.58 10.14
CA SER A 42 -16.42 17.56 10.81
C SER A 42 -17.33 18.27 9.82
N THR A 43 -18.63 18.34 10.11
CA THR A 43 -19.58 19.08 9.27
C THR A 43 -19.44 20.58 9.43
N THR A 44 -18.83 21.07 10.51
CA THR A 44 -18.72 22.49 10.85
C THR A 44 -17.33 23.06 10.62
N THR A 45 -16.27 22.30 10.93
CA THR A 45 -14.90 22.83 11.04
C THR A 45 -13.92 21.95 10.28
N ASP A 46 -13.43 22.41 9.14
CA ASP A 46 -12.39 21.72 8.39
C ASP A 46 -11.35 22.74 7.91
N LEU A 47 -10.10 22.54 8.32
CA LEU A 47 -8.98 23.42 7.95
C LEU A 47 -8.30 22.97 6.65
N ALA A 48 -8.87 22.01 5.93
CA ALA A 48 -8.33 21.53 4.67
C ALA A 48 -8.10 22.71 3.70
N PRO A 49 -6.90 22.77 3.08
CA PRO A 49 -6.61 23.81 2.13
C PRO A 49 -7.58 23.66 0.95
N THR A 50 -8.18 24.76 0.50
CA THR A 50 -9.15 24.76 -0.60
C THR A 50 -8.87 25.88 -1.58
N ARG A 51 -9.19 25.66 -2.85
CA ARG A 51 -9.08 26.65 -3.93
C ARG A 51 -10.42 26.74 -4.65
N GLN A 52 -10.88 27.96 -4.92
CA GLN A 52 -11.97 28.20 -5.85
C GLN A 52 -11.43 28.17 -7.28
N TYR A 53 -12.07 27.40 -8.14
CA TYR A 53 -11.71 27.29 -9.55
C TYR A 53 -12.57 28.22 -10.40
N ASP A 54 -12.21 28.40 -11.68
CA ASP A 54 -12.88 29.31 -12.61
C ASP A 54 -14.36 28.96 -12.86
N ASP A 55 -14.76 27.72 -12.53
CA ASP A 55 -16.15 27.24 -12.53
C ASP A 55 -16.95 27.60 -11.27
N GLY A 56 -16.36 28.38 -10.35
CA GLY A 56 -16.97 28.82 -9.10
C GLY A 56 -16.98 27.75 -8.00
N ILE A 57 -16.52 26.52 -8.27
CA ILE A 57 -16.52 25.42 -7.31
C ILE A 57 -15.26 25.49 -6.43
N ARG A 58 -15.45 25.43 -5.11
CA ARG A 58 -14.37 25.29 -4.14
C ARG A 58 -14.00 23.82 -4.00
N ARG A 59 -12.75 23.48 -4.29
CA ARG A 59 -12.21 22.12 -4.16
C ARG A 59 -10.99 22.12 -3.25
N LEU A 60 -10.61 20.96 -2.75
CA LEU A 60 -9.36 20.79 -1.98
C LEU A 60 -8.17 21.29 -2.82
N ARG A 61 -7.35 22.16 -2.21
CA ARG A 61 -6.16 22.72 -2.82
C ARG A 61 -5.07 21.67 -2.73
N LYS A 62 -4.52 21.37 -3.90
CA LYS A 62 -3.34 20.55 -4.08
C LYS A 62 -2.16 21.05 -3.24
N THR A 63 -1.46 20.12 -2.63
CA THR A 63 -0.08 20.29 -2.18
C THR A 63 0.82 20.51 -3.41
N ASP A 64 1.93 21.23 -3.26
CA ASP A 64 2.63 21.86 -4.39
C ASP A 64 3.27 20.87 -5.37
N GLN A 65 3.61 19.67 -4.91
CA GLN A 65 4.40 18.71 -5.71
C GLN A 65 3.78 17.30 -5.82
N GLU A 66 2.99 16.85 -4.84
CA GLU A 66 2.39 15.49 -4.87
C GLU A 66 0.91 15.44 -5.28
N PHE A 67 0.23 16.60 -5.35
CA PHE A 67 -1.18 16.68 -5.67
C PHE A 67 -2.02 15.68 -4.85
N THR A 68 -1.77 15.52 -3.56
CA THR A 68 -2.48 14.56 -2.69
C THR A 68 -3.02 15.29 -1.47
N ASN A 69 -4.26 14.99 -1.10
CA ASN A 69 -4.97 15.76 -0.09
C ASN A 69 -5.13 14.93 1.19
N GLU A 70 -5.42 13.63 1.12
CA GLU A 70 -5.57 12.76 2.29
C GLU A 70 -5.12 11.32 1.98
N GLN A 71 -4.52 10.66 2.96
CA GLN A 71 -3.98 9.30 2.85
C GLN A 71 -4.13 8.60 4.19
N GLY A 72 -4.40 7.30 4.18
CA GLY A 72 -4.51 6.48 5.38
C GLY A 72 -3.71 5.20 5.28
N ASP A 73 -3.24 4.70 6.41
CA ASP A 73 -2.57 3.41 6.54
C ASP A 73 -3.06 2.68 7.81
N ILE A 74 -2.94 1.35 7.81
CA ILE A 74 -3.35 0.48 8.91
C ILE A 74 -2.29 -0.60 9.16
N GLN A 75 -2.06 -0.90 10.44
CA GLN A 75 -1.23 -2.03 10.86
C GLN A 75 -1.81 -2.67 12.11
N PHE A 76 -1.93 -4.00 12.11
CA PHE A 76 -2.37 -4.79 13.26
C PHE A 76 -1.20 -5.17 14.16
N SER A 77 -1.50 -5.36 15.45
CA SER A 77 -0.60 -6.03 16.38
C SER A 77 -0.36 -7.49 15.93
N PRO A 78 0.78 -8.12 16.28
CA PRO A 78 1.08 -9.50 15.89
C PRO A 78 0.01 -10.53 16.29
N ASP A 79 -0.72 -10.27 17.38
CA ASP A 79 -1.79 -11.12 17.87
C ASP A 79 -3.15 -10.81 17.24
N GLY A 80 -3.22 -9.83 16.33
CA GLY A 80 -4.42 -9.40 15.62
C GLY A 80 -5.44 -8.67 16.48
N LYS A 81 -5.18 -8.42 17.76
CA LYS A 81 -6.19 -7.85 18.68
C LYS A 81 -6.39 -6.36 18.54
N TYR A 82 -5.31 -5.63 18.24
CA TYR A 82 -5.33 -4.19 18.06
C TYR A 82 -4.95 -3.84 16.63
N ALA A 83 -5.48 -2.73 16.14
CA ALA A 83 -5.05 -2.12 14.89
C ALA A 83 -4.77 -0.65 15.12
N ALA A 84 -3.65 -0.16 14.61
CA ALA A 84 -3.37 1.25 14.51
C ALA A 84 -3.79 1.73 13.13
N VAL A 85 -4.52 2.85 13.09
CA VAL A 85 -4.92 3.52 11.85
C VAL A 85 -4.37 4.93 11.90
N VAL A 86 -3.54 5.29 10.92
CA VAL A 86 -2.98 6.63 10.78
C VAL A 86 -3.53 7.28 9.52
N ALA A 87 -3.77 8.59 9.57
CA ALA A 87 -4.13 9.35 8.38
C ALA A 87 -3.65 10.80 8.44
N MET A 88 -3.50 11.39 7.25
CA MET A 88 -3.47 12.85 7.09
C MET A 88 -4.85 13.40 7.47
N TRP A 89 -4.90 14.32 8.43
CA TRP A 89 -6.15 14.84 8.97
C TRP A 89 -6.12 16.36 9.12
N THR A 90 -7.25 17.01 8.81
CA THR A 90 -7.38 18.47 8.71
C THR A 90 -8.49 19.05 9.59
N GLY A 91 -9.39 18.21 10.11
CA GLY A 91 -10.48 18.59 10.99
C GLY A 91 -10.15 18.40 12.47
N PRO A 92 -11.06 18.75 13.39
CA PRO A 92 -10.95 18.36 14.79
C PRO A 92 -10.90 16.84 14.93
N LEU A 93 -10.23 16.37 15.99
CA LEU A 93 -10.36 15.01 16.50
C LEU A 93 -11.25 15.01 17.73
N ASN A 94 -12.00 13.92 17.92
CA ASN A 94 -12.89 13.71 19.07
C ASN A 94 -13.89 14.87 19.28
N GLU A 95 -14.44 15.41 18.20
CA GLU A 95 -15.40 16.53 18.21
C GLU A 95 -16.58 16.24 19.13
N GLY A 96 -16.96 17.22 19.94
CA GLY A 96 -18.08 17.10 20.90
C GLY A 96 -17.74 16.31 22.18
N THR A 97 -16.47 15.96 22.40
CA THR A 97 -16.00 15.30 23.64
C THR A 97 -15.11 16.22 24.47
N ALA A 98 -14.86 15.86 25.73
CA ALA A 98 -13.89 16.57 26.58
C ALA A 98 -12.43 16.47 26.11
N ARG A 99 -12.14 15.66 25.08
CA ARG A 99 -10.82 15.48 24.46
C ARG A 99 -10.76 15.98 23.03
N GLU A 100 -11.64 16.90 22.67
CA GLU A 100 -11.59 17.57 21.37
C GLU A 100 -10.23 18.24 21.16
N GLN A 101 -9.62 18.00 20.01
CA GLN A 101 -8.32 18.57 19.64
C GLN A 101 -8.41 19.17 18.24
N LEU A 102 -7.91 20.38 18.07
CA LEU A 102 -7.68 20.97 16.76
C LEU A 102 -6.24 20.71 16.31
N PRO A 103 -6.00 20.50 15.01
CA PRO A 103 -4.64 20.34 14.52
C PRO A 103 -3.89 21.67 14.66
N VAL A 104 -2.60 21.60 15.01
CA VAL A 104 -1.73 22.79 15.19
C VAL A 104 -1.60 23.63 13.91
N ASN A 105 -1.72 22.98 12.74
CA ASN A 105 -1.75 23.60 11.42
C ASN A 105 -2.70 22.77 10.51
N ARG A 106 -2.90 23.15 9.24
CA ARG A 106 -4.00 22.65 8.38
C ARG A 106 -4.06 21.14 8.17
N MET A 107 -2.94 20.44 8.27
CA MET A 107 -2.85 19.00 8.08
C MET A 107 -1.87 18.44 9.08
N GLN A 108 -2.22 17.38 9.80
CA GLN A 108 -1.36 16.68 10.75
C GLN A 108 -1.62 15.16 10.67
N CYS A 109 -0.75 14.35 11.25
CA CYS A 109 -1.00 12.92 11.40
C CYS A 109 -1.99 12.70 12.55
N ALA A 110 -3.13 12.08 12.27
CA ALA A 110 -4.02 11.55 13.28
C ALA A 110 -3.81 10.03 13.43
N LEU A 111 -3.69 9.56 14.67
CA LEU A 111 -3.61 8.13 15.01
C LEU A 111 -4.86 7.73 15.80
N THR A 112 -5.45 6.60 15.44
CA THR A 112 -6.54 5.96 16.17
C THR A 112 -6.21 4.49 16.39
N ILE A 113 -6.48 3.98 17.60
CA ILE A 113 -6.37 2.55 17.88
C ILE A 113 -7.77 1.92 17.86
N MET A 114 -7.87 0.87 17.06
CA MET A 114 -9.04 -0.01 16.97
C MET A 114 -8.71 -1.33 17.68
N GLU A 115 -9.74 -2.05 18.12
CA GLU A 115 -9.63 -3.41 18.62
C GLU A 115 -10.56 -4.34 17.83
N THR A 116 -10.09 -5.55 17.57
CA THR A 116 -10.92 -6.60 17.00
C THR A 116 -11.81 -7.21 18.07
N TYR A 117 -13.04 -7.53 17.69
CA TYR A 117 -13.93 -8.33 18.51
C TYR A 117 -14.71 -9.32 17.64
N GLN A 118 -15.29 -10.31 18.27
CA GLN A 118 -16.19 -11.26 17.61
C GLN A 118 -17.64 -10.83 17.84
N GLU A 119 -18.39 -10.75 16.75
CA GLU A 119 -19.82 -10.46 16.75
C GLU A 119 -20.62 -11.69 17.17
N ALA A 120 -21.90 -11.49 17.49
CA ALA A 120 -22.79 -12.58 17.91
C ALA A 120 -22.98 -13.68 16.83
N ASP A 121 -22.81 -13.33 15.56
CA ASP A 121 -22.85 -14.26 14.43
C ASP A 121 -21.52 -15.01 14.18
N GLY A 122 -20.51 -14.75 15.02
CA GLY A 122 -19.18 -15.34 14.93
C GLY A 122 -18.22 -14.60 13.99
N SER A 123 -18.66 -13.58 13.26
CA SER A 123 -17.80 -12.78 12.38
C SER A 123 -16.84 -11.89 13.16
N VAL A 124 -15.72 -11.51 12.52
CA VAL A 124 -14.77 -10.54 13.06
C VAL A 124 -15.27 -9.14 12.75
N ALA A 125 -15.10 -8.21 13.68
CA ALA A 125 -15.41 -6.80 13.51
C ALA A 125 -14.38 -5.91 14.21
N LEU A 126 -14.38 -4.62 13.88
CA LEU A 126 -13.54 -3.60 14.51
C LEU A 126 -14.37 -2.57 15.25
N ARG A 127 -13.81 -2.03 16.33
CA ARG A 127 -14.33 -0.85 17.05
C ARG A 127 -13.17 -0.06 17.62
N ARG A 128 -13.41 1.19 18.05
CA ARG A 128 -12.41 1.95 18.82
C ARG A 128 -11.99 1.15 20.05
N ALA A 129 -10.68 1.08 20.31
CA ALA A 129 -10.16 0.31 21.43
C ALA A 129 -10.69 0.85 22.75
N THR A 130 -11.18 -0.02 23.62
CA THR A 130 -11.79 0.39 24.89
C THR A 130 -10.76 1.09 25.81
N THR A 131 -9.51 0.63 25.77
CA THR A 131 -8.39 1.18 26.54
C THR A 131 -7.76 2.41 25.90
N SER A 132 -8.08 2.74 24.65
CA SER A 132 -7.58 3.91 23.92
C SER A 132 -8.67 4.48 23.00
N PRO A 133 -9.78 4.98 23.56
CA PRO A 133 -10.99 5.28 22.79
C PRO A 133 -10.87 6.55 21.94
N TYR A 134 -9.89 7.41 22.23
CA TYR A 134 -9.72 8.70 21.58
C TYR A 134 -8.63 8.66 20.52
N SER A 135 -8.85 9.40 19.43
CA SER A 135 -7.82 9.67 18.44
C SER A 135 -6.87 10.76 18.96
N MET A 136 -5.63 10.77 18.49
CA MET A 136 -4.65 11.80 18.85
C MET A 136 -3.91 12.33 17.63
N PHE A 137 -3.56 13.60 17.64
CA PHE A 137 -2.55 14.11 16.71
C PHE A 137 -1.18 13.63 17.17
N ILE A 138 -0.46 12.94 16.29
CA ILE A 138 0.89 12.43 16.57
C ILE A 138 1.97 13.33 16.02
N THR A 139 1.61 14.36 15.25
CA THR A 139 2.50 15.43 14.81
C THR A 139 1.99 16.77 15.32
N ASP A 140 2.93 17.61 15.73
CA ASP A 140 2.77 19.02 16.08
C ASP A 140 3.60 19.89 15.12
N ASN A 141 3.71 19.43 13.87
CA ASN A 141 4.64 19.96 12.88
C ASN A 141 4.15 21.29 12.32
N ASP A 142 5.08 22.25 12.23
CA ASP A 142 4.84 23.52 11.56
C ASP A 142 5.80 23.63 10.37
N GLY A 143 5.23 23.59 9.17
CA GLY A 143 5.96 23.48 7.91
C GLY A 143 5.61 24.59 6.95
N ASN A 144 6.56 24.91 6.07
CA ASN A 144 6.36 25.92 5.01
C ASN A 144 5.26 25.52 4.03
N GLU A 145 5.07 24.22 3.88
CA GLU A 145 4.04 23.65 3.05
C GLU A 145 3.04 22.92 3.93
N TYR A 146 1.76 22.98 3.55
CA TYR A 146 0.65 22.35 4.26
C TYR A 146 0.77 20.82 4.43
N ARG A 147 1.87 20.18 4.00
CA ARG A 147 2.22 18.76 4.11
C ARG A 147 2.98 18.46 5.42
N ASN A 148 2.32 18.56 6.58
CA ASN A 148 2.98 18.29 7.86
C ASN A 148 3.00 16.81 8.29
N CYS A 149 2.41 15.94 7.45
CA CYS A 149 2.30 14.50 7.62
C CYS A 149 2.08 13.82 6.26
N ASN A 150 2.79 14.23 5.21
CA ASN A 150 2.54 13.59 3.91
C ASN A 150 2.96 12.12 3.95
N LYS A 151 2.19 11.23 3.31
CA LYS A 151 2.57 9.82 3.18
C LYS A 151 2.78 9.09 4.51
N PRO A 152 1.83 9.17 5.48
CA PRO A 152 1.99 8.49 6.74
C PRO A 152 1.87 6.99 6.56
N GLN A 153 2.77 6.22 7.18
CA GLN A 153 2.75 4.77 7.10
C GLN A 153 3.16 4.10 8.40
N LEU A 154 2.65 2.89 8.57
CA LEU A 154 2.76 2.11 9.78
C LEU A 154 3.57 0.85 9.54
N PHE A 155 4.32 0.46 10.57
CA PHE A 155 4.98 -0.82 10.61
C PHE A 155 5.34 -1.26 12.02
N LEU A 156 5.47 -2.56 12.20
CA LEU A 156 5.83 -3.18 13.46
C LEU A 156 7.33 -3.16 13.70
N VAL A 157 7.73 -2.87 14.94
CA VAL A 157 9.13 -2.93 15.40
C VAL A 157 9.24 -3.63 16.75
N ASN A 158 10.46 -4.09 17.06
CA ASN A 158 10.79 -4.91 18.22
C ASN A 158 9.86 -6.13 18.33
N GLN A 159 9.83 -6.96 17.29
CA GLN A 159 8.96 -8.15 17.20
C GLN A 159 7.47 -7.81 17.37
N GLY A 160 7.10 -6.62 16.89
CA GLY A 160 5.75 -6.05 16.98
C GLY A 160 5.30 -5.61 18.37
N LYS A 161 6.21 -5.53 19.34
CA LYS A 161 5.94 -4.93 20.66
C LYS A 161 5.69 -3.43 20.58
N GLN A 162 6.23 -2.76 19.57
CA GLN A 162 5.99 -1.35 19.29
C GLN A 162 5.56 -1.15 17.83
N LEU A 163 4.95 0.01 17.61
CA LEU A 163 4.50 0.49 16.30
C LEU A 163 5.34 1.71 15.91
N ALA A 164 5.81 1.75 14.68
CA ALA A 164 6.45 2.92 14.09
C ALA A 164 5.52 3.63 13.10
N VAL A 165 5.63 4.96 13.06
CA VAL A 165 4.97 5.80 12.05
C VAL A 165 6.01 6.59 11.30
N GLU A 166 6.11 6.35 10.00
CA GLU A 166 6.90 7.15 9.07
C GLU A 166 6.04 8.16 8.34
N TYR A 167 6.60 9.33 8.03
CA TYR A 167 5.94 10.36 7.24
C TYR A 167 6.95 11.36 6.68
N ASN A 168 6.51 12.07 5.65
CA ASN A 168 7.23 13.15 5.00
C ASN A 168 6.77 14.50 5.55
N PHE A 169 7.73 15.36 5.82
CA PHE A 169 7.50 16.69 6.37
C PHE A 169 8.57 17.66 5.84
N GLN A 170 8.14 18.87 5.49
CA GLN A 170 9.01 19.99 5.15
C GLN A 170 9.07 20.98 6.33
N PRO A 171 10.18 20.99 7.11
CA PRO A 171 10.32 21.90 8.24
C PRO A 171 10.19 23.37 7.86
N GLU A 172 9.64 24.19 8.77
CA GLU A 172 9.60 25.64 8.65
C GLU A 172 10.98 26.23 8.30
N GLY A 173 11.00 27.21 7.41
CA GLY A 173 12.23 27.88 6.96
C GLY A 173 13.10 27.04 6.03
N THR A 174 12.66 25.85 5.60
CA THR A 174 13.36 25.00 4.64
C THR A 174 12.53 24.80 3.36
N ASN A 175 13.21 24.51 2.25
CA ASN A 175 12.57 24.12 0.99
C ASN A 175 12.61 22.62 0.75
N ASP A 176 13.12 21.83 1.72
CA ASP A 176 13.36 20.40 1.54
C ASP A 176 12.40 19.57 2.39
N THR A 177 11.57 18.77 1.73
CA THR A 177 10.84 17.68 2.34
C THR A 177 11.80 16.57 2.75
N ARG A 178 11.64 16.08 3.98
CA ARG A 178 12.46 15.01 4.56
C ARG A 178 11.57 13.94 5.17
N ARG A 179 12.13 12.74 5.34
CA ARG A 179 11.42 11.63 5.97
C ARG A 179 11.74 11.54 7.46
N TYR A 180 10.70 11.41 8.26
CA TYR A 180 10.75 11.31 9.71
C TYR A 180 10.03 10.06 10.21
N ILE A 181 10.36 9.68 11.44
CA ILE A 181 9.74 8.57 12.13
C ILE A 181 9.48 8.88 13.60
N LYS A 182 8.40 8.30 14.13
CA LYS A 182 8.07 8.21 15.57
C LYS A 182 7.76 6.75 15.94
N VAL A 183 7.98 6.38 17.19
CA VAL A 183 7.69 5.02 17.71
C VAL A 183 6.72 5.13 18.87
N PHE A 184 5.78 4.19 18.95
CA PHE A 184 4.67 4.16 19.89
C PHE A 184 4.60 2.81 20.59
N ASN A 185 4.21 2.86 21.87
CA ASN A 185 3.77 1.69 22.62
C ASN A 185 2.29 1.44 22.33
N TRP A 186 1.94 0.17 22.08
CA TRP A 186 0.55 -0.27 22.05
C TRP A 186 -0.16 0.03 23.38
N PRO A 187 -1.51 0.18 23.37
CA PRO A 187 -2.24 0.28 24.62
C PRO A 187 -2.07 -1.01 25.44
N THR A 188 -2.19 -0.86 26.75
CA THR A 188 -2.24 -1.96 27.72
C THR A 188 -3.61 -2.02 28.36
N ALA A 189 -3.84 -2.96 29.28
CA ALA A 189 -5.08 -3.01 30.06
C ALA A 189 -5.38 -1.71 30.84
N THR A 190 -4.35 -0.91 31.16
CA THR A 190 -4.49 0.28 32.01
C THR A 190 -3.99 1.58 31.38
N ASN A 191 -3.31 1.52 30.23
CA ASN A 191 -2.71 2.69 29.58
C ASN A 191 -3.15 2.78 28.12
N GLU A 192 -3.42 4.00 27.68
CA GLU A 192 -3.67 4.34 26.29
C GLU A 192 -2.41 4.14 25.42
N VAL A 193 -2.58 4.20 24.10
CA VAL A 193 -1.45 4.34 23.18
C VAL A 193 -0.59 5.54 23.56
N SER A 194 0.72 5.41 23.44
CA SER A 194 1.64 6.50 23.79
C SER A 194 2.87 6.50 22.90
N VAL A 195 3.42 7.68 22.62
CA VAL A 195 4.75 7.81 22.02
C VAL A 195 5.78 7.24 23.00
N VAL A 196 6.79 6.54 22.50
CA VAL A 196 7.93 6.12 23.31
C VAL A 196 8.57 7.35 23.97
N PRO A 197 8.77 7.37 25.30
CA PRO A 197 9.15 8.60 26.01
C PRO A 197 10.46 9.23 25.55
N VAL A 198 11.43 8.41 25.15
CA VAL A 198 12.75 8.88 24.69
C VAL A 198 13.02 8.33 23.29
N LEU A 199 12.96 9.19 22.28
CA LEU A 199 13.39 8.88 20.92
C LEU A 199 14.75 9.51 20.66
N LYS A 200 15.76 8.72 20.29
CA LYS A 200 17.13 9.20 20.00
C LYS A 200 17.47 9.04 18.53
N ASN A 201 18.22 10.00 17.98
CA ASN A 201 18.88 9.86 16.68
C ASN A 201 20.20 9.06 16.80
N ALA A 202 20.88 8.85 15.67
CA ALA A 202 22.16 8.14 15.61
C ALA A 202 23.29 8.73 16.48
N ASN A 203 23.21 10.01 16.82
CA ASN A 203 24.18 10.71 17.68
C ASN A 203 23.81 10.62 19.17
N GLY A 204 22.76 9.86 19.53
CA GLY A 204 22.27 9.72 20.90
C GLY A 204 21.47 10.91 21.42
N GLN A 205 21.11 11.86 20.56
CA GLN A 205 20.35 13.05 20.95
C GLN A 205 18.86 12.76 20.95
N THR A 206 18.17 13.14 22.02
CA THR A 206 16.71 13.04 22.12
C THR A 206 16.03 14.00 21.14
N GLN A 207 15.05 13.50 20.42
CA GLN A 207 14.26 14.24 19.43
C GLN A 207 12.77 13.95 19.63
N LYS A 208 11.89 14.87 19.22
CA LYS A 208 10.44 14.59 19.17
C LYS A 208 10.07 13.62 18.04
N GLN A 209 10.86 13.64 16.97
CA GLN A 209 10.76 12.82 15.75
C GLN A 209 12.17 12.69 15.18
N VAL A 210 12.52 11.54 14.61
CA VAL A 210 13.87 11.32 14.08
C VAL A 210 13.84 11.38 12.56
N GLN A 211 14.71 12.20 11.95
CA GLN A 211 14.90 12.20 10.50
C GLN A 211 15.63 10.92 10.09
N ILE A 212 15.03 10.13 9.20
CA ILE A 212 15.60 8.87 8.70
C ILE A 212 16.17 9.00 7.29
N PHE A 213 15.64 9.93 6.49
CA PHE A 213 16.13 10.14 5.14
C PHE A 213 15.98 11.60 4.67
N ALA A 214 17.04 12.07 4.03
CA ALA A 214 17.08 13.31 3.26
C ALA A 214 18.24 13.22 2.26
N LYS A 215 18.07 13.82 1.09
CA LYS A 215 19.13 14.07 0.10
C LYS A 215 19.13 15.55 -0.25
N ASN A 216 20.28 16.05 -0.71
CA ASN A 216 20.51 17.49 -0.94
C ASN A 216 19.78 18.04 -2.19
N ASN A 217 19.18 17.18 -3.00
CA ASN A 217 18.43 17.56 -4.18
C ASN A 217 16.93 17.35 -3.91
N ASP A 218 16.20 18.46 -3.96
CA ASP A 218 14.75 18.61 -4.17
C ASP A 218 13.87 17.51 -3.53
N ASP A 219 13.39 17.77 -2.30
CA ASP A 219 12.23 17.10 -1.69
C ASP A 219 12.22 15.56 -1.73
N ALA A 220 12.71 14.88 -0.68
CA ALA A 220 12.51 13.45 -0.46
C ALA A 220 11.05 13.13 -0.05
N ALA A 221 10.10 13.54 -0.90
CA ALA A 221 8.67 13.58 -0.64
C ALA A 221 7.93 12.34 -1.13
N MET A 222 8.58 11.50 -1.96
CA MET A 222 7.98 10.27 -2.47
C MET A 222 8.31 9.08 -1.58
N HIS A 223 7.55 8.01 -1.79
CA HIS A 223 7.63 6.80 -1.02
C HIS A 223 7.34 5.58 -1.91
N GLN A 224 7.71 4.39 -1.45
CA GLN A 224 7.41 3.15 -2.15
C GLN A 224 5.91 2.96 -2.44
N SER A 225 5.63 2.31 -3.58
CA SER A 225 4.27 1.92 -3.97
C SER A 225 3.87 0.57 -3.37
N GLY A 226 2.56 0.41 -3.17
CA GLY A 226 1.94 -0.75 -2.55
C GLY A 226 0.91 -0.30 -1.52
N SER A 227 -0.10 -1.13 -1.29
CA SER A 227 -0.79 -1.17 -0.01
C SER A 227 -0.04 -2.22 0.82
N GLY A 228 0.26 -1.93 2.09
CA GLY A 228 1.12 -2.79 2.92
C GLY A 228 2.35 -2.10 3.48
N GLN A 229 2.76 -2.59 4.66
CA GLN A 229 3.84 -2.12 5.54
C GLN A 229 5.04 -1.50 4.81
N THR A 230 5.35 -0.24 5.15
CA THR A 230 6.66 0.33 4.85
C THR A 230 7.72 -0.34 5.69
N GLY A 231 8.89 -0.58 5.11
CA GLY A 231 9.99 -1.08 5.90
C GLY A 231 9.77 -2.51 6.37
N ILE A 232 9.67 -3.43 5.41
CA ILE A 232 9.67 -4.86 5.66
C ILE A 232 10.92 -5.22 6.48
N PRO A 233 10.76 -5.71 7.72
CA PRO A 233 11.91 -6.05 8.55
C PRO A 233 12.70 -7.22 7.95
N TYR A 234 13.97 -6.99 7.64
CA TYR A 234 14.92 -8.07 7.31
C TYR A 234 15.65 -8.60 8.54
N PHE A 235 15.56 -7.87 9.65
CA PHE A 235 16.07 -8.30 10.95
C PHE A 235 15.13 -7.77 12.04
N ASP A 236 14.72 -8.61 12.98
CA ASP A 236 13.84 -8.20 14.08
C ASP A 236 14.04 -9.09 15.32
N GLU A 237 15.07 -8.77 16.10
CA GLU A 237 15.48 -9.57 17.26
C GLU A 237 16.07 -8.70 18.37
N GLY A 238 15.80 -9.07 19.63
CA GLY A 238 16.49 -8.53 20.79
C GLY A 238 16.29 -7.02 21.02
N GLY A 239 15.13 -6.46 20.65
CA GLY A 239 14.90 -5.01 20.72
C GLY A 239 15.21 -4.27 19.43
N THR A 240 15.85 -4.91 18.46
CA THR A 240 16.35 -4.25 17.25
C THR A 240 15.60 -4.72 16.00
N THR A 241 15.05 -3.76 15.26
CA THR A 241 14.45 -3.96 13.95
C THR A 241 15.29 -3.25 12.90
N ARG A 242 15.62 -3.94 11.81
CA ARG A 242 16.19 -3.33 10.60
C ARG A 242 15.28 -3.58 9.43
N TYR A 243 15.10 -2.55 8.63
CA TYR A 243 14.19 -2.57 7.51
C TYR A 243 14.77 -1.81 6.31
N LEU A 244 14.21 -2.09 5.13
CA LEU A 244 14.54 -1.43 3.88
C LEU A 244 13.27 -0.82 3.27
N SER A 245 13.38 0.40 2.77
CA SER A 245 12.34 1.07 1.99
C SER A 245 12.90 1.56 0.64
N ALA A 246 12.04 1.65 -0.38
CA ALA A 246 12.33 2.46 -1.56
C ALA A 246 11.85 3.89 -1.34
N GLU A 247 12.73 4.84 -1.60
CA GLU A 247 12.51 6.27 -1.41
C GLU A 247 12.66 7.00 -2.75
N GLY A 248 11.89 8.07 -2.93
CA GLY A 248 11.97 8.93 -4.11
C GLY A 248 11.87 10.39 -3.74
N ALA A 249 12.24 11.25 -4.69
CA ALA A 249 12.07 12.69 -4.57
C ALA A 249 10.73 13.15 -5.15
N ASN A 250 10.49 14.45 -5.35
CA ASN A 250 9.21 14.96 -5.85
C ASN A 250 8.84 14.56 -7.30
N GLY A 251 9.72 13.84 -8.01
CA GLY A 251 9.48 13.35 -9.35
C GLY A 251 9.38 14.49 -10.37
N ASN A 252 10.36 15.40 -10.35
CA ASN A 252 10.59 16.46 -11.34
C ASN A 252 11.53 16.00 -12.50
N GLY A 253 11.98 14.73 -12.47
CA GLY A 253 12.90 14.13 -13.44
C GLY A 253 14.39 14.51 -13.29
N ARG A 254 14.76 15.23 -12.22
CA ARG A 254 16.15 15.60 -11.87
C ARG A 254 16.75 14.71 -10.80
N ASP A 255 15.90 14.14 -9.96
CA ASP A 255 16.31 13.39 -8.79
C ASP A 255 16.43 11.91 -9.06
N ASN A 256 17.16 11.19 -8.21
CA ASN A 256 17.22 9.73 -8.28
C ASN A 256 16.15 9.10 -7.37
N GLY A 257 15.98 7.79 -7.49
CA GLY A 257 15.27 6.97 -6.51
C GLY A 257 16.27 6.09 -5.78
N TRP A 258 16.04 5.92 -4.48
CA TRP A 258 16.97 5.27 -3.57
C TRP A 258 16.35 4.04 -2.91
N ALA A 259 17.20 3.11 -2.49
CA ALA A 259 16.87 2.17 -1.46
C ALA A 259 17.57 2.60 -0.17
N VAL A 260 16.83 2.60 0.95
CA VAL A 260 17.31 3.12 2.24
C VAL A 260 17.10 2.07 3.31
N ALA A 261 18.18 1.72 4.01
CA ALA A 261 18.14 0.80 5.14
C ALA A 261 18.26 1.57 6.44
N SER A 262 17.37 1.27 7.38
CA SER A 262 17.28 1.92 8.69
C SER A 262 17.20 0.88 9.80
N GLU A 263 17.58 1.29 11.02
CA GLU A 263 17.51 0.50 12.23
C GLU A 263 16.79 1.26 13.33
N ILE A 264 15.92 0.57 14.06
CA ILE A 264 15.30 1.02 15.31
C ILE A 264 15.67 0.03 16.40
N SER A 265 16.26 0.51 17.49
CA SER A 265 16.59 -0.30 18.66
C SER A 265 15.87 0.24 19.89
N CYS A 266 14.98 -0.56 20.47
CA CYS A 266 14.15 -0.20 21.61
C CYS A 266 14.53 -0.97 22.88
N VAL A 267 14.44 -0.31 24.02
CA VAL A 267 14.66 -0.89 25.37
C VAL A 267 13.40 -0.74 26.21
N GLY A 268 13.15 -1.69 27.13
CA GLY A 268 11.99 -1.69 28.03
C GLY A 268 11.01 -2.86 27.85
N GLY A 269 11.24 -3.74 26.87
CA GLY A 269 10.41 -4.92 26.63
C GLY A 269 9.09 -4.57 25.93
N ASP A 270 7.95 -4.97 26.51
CA ASP A 270 6.62 -4.75 25.90
C ASP A 270 6.21 -3.27 25.92
N ILE A 271 6.73 -2.50 26.88
CA ILE A 271 6.60 -1.05 26.93
C ILE A 271 7.99 -0.45 26.84
N ALA A 272 8.33 0.07 25.67
CA ALA A 272 9.61 0.70 25.45
C ALA A 272 9.68 2.05 26.19
N THR A 273 10.79 2.24 26.90
CA THR A 273 11.12 3.51 27.56
C THR A 273 11.99 4.40 26.70
N GLU A 274 12.77 3.78 25.79
CA GLU A 274 13.66 4.48 24.87
C GLU A 274 13.77 3.70 23.56
N CYS A 275 13.82 4.40 22.43
CA CYS A 275 14.21 3.85 21.14
C CYS A 275 15.27 4.74 20.46
N THR A 276 16.30 4.13 19.89
CA THR A 276 17.32 4.79 19.07
C THR A 276 17.12 4.43 17.61
N ILE A 277 17.09 5.44 16.75
CA ILE A 277 16.85 5.30 15.31
C ILE A 277 18.07 5.81 14.54
N ARG A 278 18.51 5.02 13.55
CA ARG A 278 19.63 5.39 12.66
C ARG A 278 19.44 4.86 11.24
N ARG A 279 19.89 5.65 10.26
CA ARG A 279 20.10 5.16 8.88
C ARG A 279 21.37 4.33 8.84
N LEU A 280 21.30 3.13 8.27
CA LEU A 280 22.44 2.23 8.09
C LEU A 280 23.17 2.55 6.78
N PHE A 281 22.44 2.57 5.67
CA PHE A 281 22.97 2.93 4.35
C PHE A 281 21.86 3.40 3.42
N ASP A 282 22.26 4.00 2.30
CA ASP A 282 21.39 4.26 1.15
C ASP A 282 22.16 4.01 -0.16
N LEU A 283 21.48 3.67 -1.24
CA LEU A 283 22.05 3.58 -2.59
C LEU A 283 21.08 4.06 -3.65
N THR A 284 21.59 4.44 -4.82
CA THR A 284 20.74 4.82 -5.97
C THR A 284 20.29 3.56 -6.72
N ILE A 285 18.97 3.37 -6.86
CA ILE A 285 18.40 2.27 -7.66
C ILE A 285 17.78 2.77 -8.97
N ALA A 286 17.10 3.92 -8.94
CA ALA A 286 16.45 4.53 -10.09
C ALA A 286 17.18 5.81 -10.50
N GLN A 287 17.60 5.93 -11.76
CA GLN A 287 18.14 7.18 -12.26
C GLN A 287 17.01 8.08 -12.77
N ARG A 288 17.08 9.39 -12.47
CA ARG A 288 16.11 10.39 -12.95
C ARG A 288 14.67 9.94 -12.69
N GLU A 289 14.42 9.59 -11.44
CA GLU A 289 13.15 9.14 -10.93
C GLU A 289 12.09 10.19 -11.25
N GLU A 290 11.13 9.78 -12.07
CA GLU A 290 9.89 10.49 -12.25
C GLU A 290 8.81 9.57 -11.74
N ARG A 291 8.40 9.72 -10.48
CA ARG A 291 7.16 9.13 -9.98
C ARG A 291 7.05 7.61 -10.17
N SER A 292 8.19 6.93 -10.16
CA SER A 292 8.37 5.49 -10.34
C SER A 292 7.74 4.69 -9.21
N ARG A 293 7.80 5.24 -7.98
CA ARG A 293 7.29 4.64 -6.75
C ARG A 293 7.70 3.18 -6.64
N GLY A 294 9.01 2.97 -6.54
CA GLY A 294 9.54 1.62 -6.43
C GLY A 294 8.96 0.86 -5.23
N ARG A 295 9.17 -0.45 -5.15
CA ARG A 295 8.79 -1.27 -3.98
C ARG A 295 9.92 -2.21 -3.67
N CYS A 296 10.25 -2.40 -2.39
CA CYS A 296 11.23 -3.38 -1.94
C CYS A 296 10.56 -4.46 -1.09
N THR A 297 10.94 -5.73 -1.28
CA THR A 297 10.50 -6.85 -0.43
C THR A 297 11.64 -7.80 -0.09
N VAL A 298 11.48 -8.52 1.02
CA VAL A 298 12.45 -9.48 1.57
C VAL A 298 11.80 -10.86 1.65
N GLY A 299 12.55 -11.91 1.30
CA GLY A 299 12.06 -13.28 1.42
C GLY A 299 12.10 -13.77 2.88
N GLY A 300 11.19 -14.66 3.26
CA GLY A 300 11.13 -15.20 4.63
C GLY A 300 12.31 -16.11 4.96
N ALA A 301 12.75 -16.92 3.97
CA ALA A 301 13.82 -17.90 4.14
C ALA A 301 15.24 -17.28 4.04
N ASP A 302 15.43 -16.29 3.18
CA ASP A 302 16.69 -15.57 3.03
C ASP A 302 16.46 -14.06 3.18
N LYS A 303 16.80 -13.55 4.36
CA LYS A 303 16.72 -12.14 4.71
C LYS A 303 18.02 -11.38 4.44
N SER A 304 19.01 -12.02 3.82
CA SER A 304 20.30 -11.40 3.51
C SER A 304 20.26 -10.46 2.31
N PHE A 305 19.16 -10.43 1.55
CA PHE A 305 18.96 -9.50 0.44
C PHE A 305 17.48 -9.08 0.31
N ALA A 306 17.25 -7.90 -0.27
CA ALA A 306 15.94 -7.47 -0.74
C ALA A 306 15.90 -7.50 -2.26
N VAL A 307 14.69 -7.55 -2.82
CA VAL A 307 14.43 -7.21 -4.22
C VAL A 307 13.60 -5.95 -4.29
N CYS A 308 14.04 -5.00 -5.12
CA CYS A 308 13.35 -3.75 -5.37
C CYS A 308 12.95 -3.63 -6.84
N THR A 309 11.78 -3.06 -7.12
CA THR A 309 11.25 -2.88 -8.49
C THR A 309 10.77 -1.46 -8.69
N TRP A 310 10.96 -0.88 -9.88
CA TRP A 310 10.54 0.49 -10.19
C TRP A 310 10.41 0.72 -11.70
N THR A 311 10.08 1.94 -12.10
CA THR A 311 10.03 2.39 -13.50
C THR A 311 10.99 3.56 -13.72
N GLU A 312 11.82 3.50 -14.75
CA GLU A 312 12.80 4.57 -15.03
C GLU A 312 12.36 5.52 -16.13
N GLY A 313 12.86 6.75 -16.04
CA GLY A 313 12.77 7.79 -17.06
C GLY A 313 12.16 9.07 -16.51
N ASN A 314 12.60 10.19 -17.06
CA ASN A 314 12.18 11.55 -16.68
C ASN A 314 11.02 12.11 -17.54
N THR A 315 10.33 11.22 -18.26
CA THR A 315 9.23 11.58 -19.16
C THR A 315 7.91 11.08 -18.62
N GLN A 316 6.80 11.63 -19.10
CA GLN A 316 5.48 11.05 -18.89
C GLN A 316 4.87 10.72 -20.27
N PRO A 317 4.53 9.46 -20.60
CA PRO A 317 4.89 8.22 -19.88
C PRO A 317 6.40 8.08 -19.66
N GLN A 318 6.83 7.42 -18.57
CA GLN A 318 8.22 7.03 -18.38
C GLN A 318 8.64 6.06 -19.50
N ARG A 319 9.77 6.35 -20.16
CA ARG A 319 10.17 5.65 -21.39
C ARG A 319 11.37 4.73 -21.23
N GLU A 320 12.02 4.67 -20.08
CA GLU A 320 13.26 3.89 -19.91
C GLU A 320 12.99 2.45 -19.44
N GLY A 321 11.72 2.14 -19.16
CA GLY A 321 11.21 0.79 -18.91
C GLY A 321 11.00 0.50 -17.43
N THR A 322 10.68 -0.76 -17.15
CA THR A 322 10.50 -1.31 -15.80
C THR A 322 11.70 -2.13 -15.40
N TRP A 323 12.10 -2.00 -14.14
CA TRP A 323 13.38 -2.48 -13.64
C TRP A 323 13.21 -3.23 -12.34
N MET A 324 14.15 -4.13 -12.08
CA MET A 324 14.29 -4.88 -10.84
C MET A 324 15.77 -4.94 -10.44
N ALA A 325 16.04 -4.91 -9.14
CA ALA A 325 17.37 -5.15 -8.59
C ALA A 325 17.32 -5.94 -7.30
N ALA A 326 18.40 -6.65 -6.99
CA ALA A 326 18.66 -7.18 -5.65
C ALA A 326 19.69 -6.34 -4.90
N ILE A 327 19.48 -6.21 -3.59
CA ILE A 327 20.27 -5.37 -2.69
C ILE A 327 20.74 -6.21 -1.51
N ASP A 328 22.05 -6.18 -1.25
CA ASP A 328 22.67 -6.90 -0.14
C ASP A 328 22.33 -6.26 1.22
N LEU A 329 21.70 -7.04 2.10
CA LEU A 329 21.35 -6.66 3.46
C LEU A 329 22.28 -7.28 4.50
N SER A 330 23.34 -7.98 4.05
CA SER A 330 24.29 -8.62 4.95
C SER A 330 24.94 -7.61 5.92
N THR A 331 25.28 -8.07 7.11
CA THR A 331 25.92 -7.23 8.13
C THR A 331 27.33 -6.74 7.71
N GLY A 332 27.98 -7.44 6.79
CA GLY A 332 29.32 -7.13 6.30
C GLY A 332 29.37 -6.16 5.11
N GLY A 333 28.23 -5.78 4.53
CA GLY A 333 28.21 -4.85 3.39
C GLY A 333 28.58 -3.41 3.76
N GLN A 334 28.76 -2.56 2.74
CA GLN A 334 29.10 -1.15 2.90
C GLN A 334 28.02 -0.38 3.69
N ASN A 335 28.42 0.46 4.64
CA ASN A 335 27.50 1.33 5.38
C ASN A 335 27.67 2.79 4.96
N GLY A 336 26.71 3.62 5.33
CA GLY A 336 26.70 5.05 5.04
C GLY A 336 26.04 5.40 3.71
N PRO A 337 26.10 6.69 3.32
CA PRO A 337 25.49 7.16 2.09
C PRO A 337 26.16 6.57 0.85
N ASP A 338 25.38 6.44 -0.22
CA ASP A 338 25.85 6.04 -1.55
C ASP A 338 26.63 4.70 -1.52
N ALA A 339 26.06 3.72 -0.83
CA ALA A 339 26.59 2.38 -0.64
C ALA A 339 26.40 1.48 -1.87
N ASP A 340 26.83 1.94 -3.04
CA ASP A 340 26.56 1.30 -4.34
C ASP A 340 27.07 -0.15 -4.45
N SER A 341 28.08 -0.54 -3.66
CA SER A 341 28.55 -1.94 -3.60
C SER A 341 27.53 -2.93 -3.04
N ARG A 342 26.44 -2.43 -2.44
CA ARG A 342 25.28 -3.21 -1.99
C ARG A 342 24.41 -3.70 -3.15
N LEU A 343 24.51 -3.10 -4.34
CA LEU A 343 23.75 -3.55 -5.51
C LEU A 343 24.32 -4.89 -6.01
N LEU A 344 23.53 -5.95 -5.89
CA LEU A 344 23.94 -7.29 -6.32
C LEU A 344 23.79 -7.44 -7.84
N TRP A 345 22.62 -7.05 -8.35
CA TRP A 345 22.30 -7.01 -9.77
C TRP A 345 21.17 -6.02 -10.02
N LYS A 346 21.05 -5.55 -11.27
CA LYS A 346 19.99 -4.66 -11.75
C LYS A 346 19.68 -5.01 -13.21
N ASP A 347 18.43 -5.36 -13.47
CA ASP A 347 17.96 -5.76 -14.80
C ASP A 347 16.71 -4.99 -15.22
N ARG A 348 16.64 -4.69 -16.52
CA ARG A 348 15.43 -4.14 -17.14
C ARG A 348 14.52 -5.30 -17.54
N ILE A 349 13.35 -5.36 -16.92
CA ILE A 349 12.39 -6.43 -17.09
C ILE A 349 11.54 -6.23 -18.34
N ASN A 350 11.01 -5.02 -18.52
CA ASN A 350 10.19 -4.68 -19.66
C ASN A 350 10.51 -3.25 -20.14
N TYR A 351 10.18 -2.95 -21.39
CA TYR A 351 10.58 -1.68 -22.01
C TYR A 351 9.50 -1.10 -22.89
N ARG A 352 9.44 -1.52 -24.15
CA ARG A 352 8.46 -1.03 -25.12
C ARG A 352 7.98 -2.16 -25.99
N GLN A 353 6.71 -2.10 -26.37
CA GLN A 353 6.08 -3.09 -27.23
C GLN A 353 5.12 -2.40 -28.18
N THR A 354 4.96 -2.97 -29.37
CA THR A 354 3.85 -2.64 -30.26
C THR A 354 2.71 -3.60 -29.96
N LEU A 355 1.52 -3.06 -29.65
CA LEU A 355 0.30 -3.85 -29.45
C LEU A 355 -0.75 -3.41 -30.46
N GLU A 356 -1.48 -4.37 -31.00
CA GLU A 356 -2.68 -4.10 -31.80
C GLU A 356 -3.88 -3.88 -30.86
N VAL A 357 -4.36 -2.64 -30.80
CA VAL A 357 -5.56 -2.29 -30.02
C VAL A 357 -6.59 -1.69 -30.95
N ASN A 358 -7.78 -2.30 -31.00
CA ASN A 358 -8.86 -1.97 -31.93
C ASN A 358 -8.43 -1.97 -33.42
N GLY A 359 -7.63 -2.98 -33.83
CA GLY A 359 -7.18 -3.14 -35.20
C GLY A 359 -6.12 -2.13 -35.66
N GLN A 360 -5.46 -1.44 -34.73
CA GLN A 360 -4.36 -0.51 -35.02
C GLN A 360 -3.15 -0.83 -34.15
N ASP A 361 -1.99 -0.97 -34.80
CA ASP A 361 -0.70 -1.05 -34.12
C ASP A 361 -0.38 0.28 -33.44
N ARG A 362 -0.11 0.22 -32.14
CA ARG A 362 0.29 1.37 -31.34
C ARG A 362 1.50 1.00 -30.49
N GLN A 363 2.38 1.99 -30.30
CA GLN A 363 3.54 1.83 -29.40
C GLN A 363 3.11 2.07 -27.96
N TYR A 364 3.53 1.16 -27.09
CA TYR A 364 3.33 1.21 -25.64
C TYR A 364 4.66 1.20 -24.91
N TYR A 365 4.69 1.84 -23.75
CA TYR A 365 5.82 1.86 -22.82
C TYR A 365 5.43 1.11 -21.55
N ALA A 366 6.30 0.20 -21.10
CA ALA A 366 6.14 -0.51 -19.85
C ALA A 366 6.39 0.44 -18.68
N MET A 367 5.45 0.48 -17.74
CA MET A 367 5.48 1.41 -16.62
C MET A 367 4.81 0.85 -15.36
N ARG A 368 5.06 1.52 -14.23
CA ARG A 368 4.39 1.27 -12.93
C ARG A 368 4.63 -0.16 -12.44
N ALA A 369 5.89 -0.59 -12.59
CA ALA A 369 6.37 -1.85 -12.07
C ALA A 369 6.07 -1.99 -10.58
N GLN A 370 5.44 -3.09 -10.22
CA GLN A 370 5.25 -3.53 -8.84
C GLN A 370 5.43 -5.02 -8.73
N HIS A 371 5.66 -5.46 -7.50
CA HIS A 371 5.59 -6.86 -7.18
C HIS A 371 4.98 -7.07 -5.81
N GLY A 372 4.50 -8.28 -5.57
CA GLY A 372 4.28 -8.81 -4.23
C GLY A 372 4.99 -10.15 -4.09
N ARG A 373 5.33 -10.55 -2.87
CA ARG A 373 5.87 -11.91 -2.62
C ARG A 373 4.76 -12.95 -2.68
N VAL A 374 5.04 -14.11 -3.25
CA VAL A 374 4.14 -15.26 -3.10
C VAL A 374 4.19 -15.67 -1.62
N LEU A 375 3.04 -15.73 -0.96
CA LEU A 375 2.94 -16.18 0.43
C LEU A 375 2.74 -17.71 0.47
N ALA A 376 3.47 -18.37 1.36
CA ALA A 376 3.34 -19.81 1.59
C ALA A 376 3.03 -20.11 3.07
N LYS A 377 2.08 -21.01 3.29
CA LYS A 377 1.74 -21.55 4.62
C LYS A 377 2.88 -22.43 5.12
N GLN A 378 3.34 -22.13 6.31
CA GLN A 378 4.36 -22.87 7.03
C GLN A 378 3.73 -24.02 7.83
N PRO A 379 4.52 -25.02 8.30
CA PRO A 379 4.00 -26.13 9.11
C PRO A 379 3.29 -25.71 10.40
N ASP A 380 3.66 -24.56 10.97
CA ASP A 380 3.02 -23.98 12.16
C ASP A 380 1.72 -23.19 11.84
N GLY A 381 1.32 -23.17 10.57
CA GLY A 381 0.14 -22.47 10.06
C GLY A 381 0.36 -20.98 9.77
N SER A 382 1.54 -20.42 10.04
CA SER A 382 1.88 -19.03 9.69
C SER A 382 2.04 -18.86 8.17
N LEU A 383 1.87 -17.64 7.67
CA LEU A 383 2.20 -17.29 6.29
C LEU A 383 3.58 -16.63 6.26
N GLN A 384 4.42 -17.01 5.30
CA GLN A 384 5.72 -16.39 5.07
C GLN A 384 5.92 -16.08 3.58
N PRO A 385 6.55 -14.95 3.24
CA PRO A 385 6.93 -14.63 1.87
C PRO A 385 8.00 -15.60 1.36
N THR A 386 7.86 -16.08 0.12
CA THR A 386 8.83 -16.97 -0.53
C THR A 386 9.89 -16.19 -1.32
N ASP A 387 10.75 -16.91 -2.03
CA ASP A 387 11.67 -16.39 -3.03
C ASP A 387 10.99 -16.15 -4.40
N GLU A 388 9.67 -16.27 -4.49
CA GLU A 388 8.91 -15.95 -5.70
C GLU A 388 8.17 -14.61 -5.59
N LEU A 389 8.17 -13.87 -6.70
CA LEU A 389 7.51 -12.57 -6.84
C LEU A 389 6.40 -12.66 -7.88
N ILE A 390 5.21 -12.20 -7.53
CA ILE A 390 4.16 -11.87 -8.50
C ILE A 390 4.49 -10.48 -9.03
N TRP A 391 4.95 -10.39 -10.28
CA TRP A 391 5.27 -9.15 -10.97
C TRP A 391 4.06 -8.61 -11.72
N VAL A 392 3.87 -7.28 -11.65
CA VAL A 392 2.89 -6.55 -12.45
C VAL A 392 3.52 -5.29 -13.03
N ASP A 393 3.34 -5.06 -14.33
CA ASP A 393 3.52 -3.74 -14.92
C ASP A 393 2.41 -3.42 -15.93
N SER A 394 2.35 -2.15 -16.35
CA SER A 394 1.34 -1.62 -17.25
C SER A 394 1.94 -1.20 -18.58
N PHE A 395 1.23 -1.48 -19.68
CA PHE A 395 1.54 -0.92 -20.98
C PHE A 395 0.72 0.33 -21.22
N ASN A 396 1.43 1.46 -21.25
CA ASN A 396 0.84 2.77 -21.38
C ASN A 396 1.11 3.38 -22.75
N ASN A 397 0.07 3.95 -23.34
CA ASN A 397 0.14 4.74 -24.56
C ASN A 397 -0.35 6.16 -24.26
N GLY A 398 0.44 7.15 -24.66
CA GLY A 398 0.16 8.54 -24.37
C GLY A 398 1.31 9.47 -24.69
N GLY A 399 1.01 10.74 -24.89
CA GLY A 399 1.96 11.76 -25.29
C GLY A 399 2.06 12.88 -24.28
N ASN A 400 2.28 12.57 -22.99
CA ASN A 400 2.32 13.55 -21.89
C ASN A 400 3.57 14.48 -21.92
N ASN A 401 4.05 14.83 -23.10
CA ASN A 401 5.10 15.82 -23.35
C ASN A 401 4.50 17.08 -24.00
N ASN A 402 5.07 18.26 -23.71
CA ASN A 402 4.69 19.56 -24.29
C ASN A 402 3.19 19.91 -24.09
N ASP A 403 2.69 19.85 -22.86
CA ASP A 403 1.30 20.18 -22.48
C ASP A 403 0.20 19.34 -23.13
N LYS A 404 0.55 18.33 -23.94
CA LYS A 404 -0.39 17.33 -24.42
C LYS A 404 -0.74 16.43 -23.24
N LYS A 405 -2.04 16.31 -22.93
CA LYS A 405 -2.56 15.52 -21.80
C LYS A 405 -3.13 14.23 -22.33
N GLY A 406 -2.78 13.11 -21.71
CA GLY A 406 -3.38 11.81 -22.01
C GLY A 406 -2.37 10.67 -21.99
N GLY A 407 -2.68 9.67 -21.19
CA GLY A 407 -2.02 8.37 -21.14
C GLY A 407 -3.02 7.33 -20.66
N ARG A 408 -3.19 6.25 -21.41
CA ARG A 408 -4.08 5.15 -21.08
C ARG A 408 -3.27 3.86 -20.95
N SER A 409 -3.55 3.10 -19.90
CA SER A 409 -3.10 1.72 -19.78
C SER A 409 -4.10 0.84 -20.54
N ASP A 410 -3.62 0.12 -21.55
CA ASP A 410 -4.46 -0.79 -22.34
C ASP A 410 -4.16 -2.26 -22.09
N ALA A 411 -3.02 -2.56 -21.44
CA ALA A 411 -2.66 -3.91 -21.06
C ALA A 411 -1.87 -3.91 -19.75
N LEU A 412 -1.89 -5.05 -19.08
CA LEU A 412 -1.03 -5.37 -17.95
C LEU A 412 -0.18 -6.57 -18.29
N ASN A 413 1.05 -6.60 -17.79
CA ASN A 413 1.90 -7.77 -17.85
C ASN A 413 2.00 -8.41 -16.48
N PHE A 414 1.80 -9.71 -16.44
CA PHE A 414 1.95 -10.53 -15.25
C PHE A 414 3.09 -11.53 -15.45
N ALA A 415 3.89 -11.74 -14.43
CA ALA A 415 4.87 -12.82 -14.38
C ALA A 415 5.00 -13.34 -12.94
N VAL A 416 5.49 -14.56 -12.79
CA VAL A 416 5.99 -15.06 -11.50
C VAL A 416 7.46 -15.35 -11.66
N MET A 417 8.28 -14.66 -10.87
CA MET A 417 9.73 -14.72 -10.95
C MET A 417 10.30 -15.29 -9.65
N LYS A 418 11.10 -16.34 -9.75
CA LYS A 418 11.92 -16.84 -8.66
C LYS A 418 13.22 -16.06 -8.60
N VAL A 419 13.52 -15.40 -7.48
CA VAL A 419 14.65 -14.48 -7.32
C VAL A 419 15.73 -15.04 -6.38
N SER A 420 16.98 -14.73 -6.67
CA SER A 420 18.14 -15.06 -5.81
C SER A 420 19.12 -13.88 -5.75
N ARG A 421 20.21 -14.07 -5.01
CA ARG A 421 21.30 -13.08 -4.92
C ARG A 421 22.03 -12.88 -6.26
N GLU A 422 21.95 -13.84 -7.17
CA GLU A 422 22.67 -13.84 -8.45
C GLU A 422 21.79 -13.44 -9.65
N GLY A 423 20.46 -13.49 -9.51
CA GLY A 423 19.54 -13.09 -10.56
C GLY A 423 18.12 -13.58 -10.33
N TYR A 424 17.40 -13.87 -11.42
CA TYR A 424 16.04 -14.39 -11.37
C TYR A 424 15.74 -15.34 -12.53
N THR A 425 14.70 -16.16 -12.36
CA THR A 425 14.15 -17.02 -13.40
C THR A 425 12.63 -16.91 -13.42
N TYR A 426 12.00 -17.17 -14.57
CA TYR A 426 10.53 -17.14 -14.69
C TYR A 426 9.93 -18.50 -14.29
N THR A 427 9.15 -18.53 -13.21
CA THR A 427 8.28 -19.66 -12.87
C THR A 427 7.04 -19.66 -13.77
N MET A 428 6.43 -18.48 -13.94
CA MET A 428 5.40 -18.18 -14.93
C MET A 428 5.95 -17.12 -15.90
N PRO A 429 6.06 -17.42 -17.21
CA PRO A 429 6.51 -16.45 -18.21
C PRO A 429 5.64 -15.20 -18.23
N MET A 430 6.24 -14.08 -18.63
CA MET A 430 5.52 -12.82 -18.76
C MET A 430 4.36 -12.96 -19.74
N THR A 431 3.16 -12.66 -19.26
CA THR A 431 1.91 -12.75 -20.02
C THR A 431 1.27 -11.38 -20.07
N THR A 432 1.08 -10.87 -21.29
CA THR A 432 0.35 -9.62 -21.52
C THR A 432 -1.14 -9.89 -21.60
N ILE A 433 -1.91 -9.14 -20.83
CA ILE A 433 -3.37 -9.24 -20.77
C ILE A 433 -3.98 -7.91 -21.21
N ASP A 434 -4.68 -7.94 -22.34
CA ASP A 434 -5.39 -6.81 -22.92
C ASP A 434 -6.58 -6.41 -22.04
N MET A 435 -6.51 -5.25 -21.40
CA MET A 435 -7.55 -4.74 -20.52
C MET A 435 -8.83 -4.37 -21.28
N THR A 436 -8.74 -4.14 -22.60
CA THR A 436 -9.90 -3.79 -23.42
C THR A 436 -10.77 -4.99 -23.76
N LYS A 437 -10.22 -6.20 -23.65
CA LYS A 437 -10.89 -7.46 -24.02
C LYS A 437 -11.03 -8.43 -22.86
N SER A 438 -10.29 -8.23 -21.78
CA SER A 438 -10.24 -9.19 -20.67
C SER A 438 -11.24 -8.85 -19.55
N PRO A 439 -12.28 -9.67 -19.32
CA PRO A 439 -13.13 -9.53 -18.12
C PRO A 439 -12.33 -9.75 -16.82
N MET A 440 -11.15 -10.38 -16.91
CA MET A 440 -10.22 -10.60 -15.80
C MET A 440 -9.69 -9.29 -15.20
N LEU A 441 -9.63 -8.22 -16.01
CA LEU A 441 -9.06 -6.92 -15.62
C LEU A 441 -10.06 -5.77 -15.77
N LEU A 442 -11.35 -6.06 -15.99
CA LEU A 442 -12.36 -5.02 -16.05
C LEU A 442 -12.39 -4.25 -14.71
N GLY A 443 -12.19 -2.94 -14.76
CA GLY A 443 -12.15 -2.07 -13.59
C GLY A 443 -10.78 -1.91 -12.92
N PHE A 444 -9.80 -2.76 -13.26
CA PHE A 444 -8.45 -2.72 -12.69
C PHE A 444 -7.78 -1.36 -12.97
N ASP A 445 -7.30 -0.68 -11.92
CA ASP A 445 -6.62 0.60 -12.08
C ASP A 445 -5.11 0.40 -12.17
N ALA A 446 -4.58 0.52 -13.38
CA ALA A 446 -3.16 0.43 -13.63
C ALA A 446 -2.37 1.68 -13.19
N THR A 447 -3.00 2.72 -12.62
CA THR A 447 -2.41 4.05 -12.35
C THR A 447 -1.80 4.20 -10.97
N HIS A 448 -2.42 3.56 -10.01
CA HIS A 448 -2.03 3.59 -8.61
C HIS A 448 -2.17 2.19 -8.03
N ILE A 449 -1.67 1.20 -8.79
CA ILE A 449 -1.66 -0.21 -8.40
C ILE A 449 -1.14 -0.24 -6.95
N SER A 450 -1.92 -0.78 -6.06
CA SER A 450 -1.52 -1.09 -4.69
C SER A 450 -1.81 -2.57 -4.60
N MET A 451 -0.76 -3.38 -4.54
CA MET A 451 -0.86 -4.82 -4.42
C MET A 451 -0.59 -5.18 -2.96
N GLU A 452 -1.59 -5.72 -2.28
CA GLU A 452 -1.39 -6.37 -0.98
C GLU A 452 -1.32 -7.87 -1.19
N GLU A 453 -0.22 -8.47 -0.75
CA GLU A 453 -0.04 -9.91 -0.76
C GLU A 453 -1.13 -10.61 0.06
N ALA A 454 -1.67 -11.70 -0.47
CA ALA A 454 -2.75 -12.42 0.18
C ALA A 454 -2.73 -13.90 -0.17
N VAL A 455 -3.49 -14.68 0.61
CA VAL A 455 -3.75 -16.10 0.35
C VAL A 455 -5.24 -16.34 0.49
N PHE A 456 -5.81 -17.05 -0.50
CA PHE A 456 -7.24 -17.30 -0.60
C PHE A 456 -7.54 -18.79 -0.56
N GLY A 457 -8.73 -19.17 -0.11
CA GLY A 457 -9.20 -20.56 -0.11
C GLY A 457 -9.41 -21.12 1.29
N LYS A 458 -9.53 -22.46 1.37
CA LYS A 458 -9.92 -23.18 2.59
C LYS A 458 -9.03 -24.39 2.85
N GLY A 459 -8.72 -24.62 4.13
CA GLY A 459 -7.94 -25.78 4.57
C GLY A 459 -6.53 -25.76 3.98
N ASP A 460 -6.21 -26.78 3.18
CA ASP A 460 -4.92 -26.92 2.50
C ASP A 460 -4.97 -26.52 1.03
N THR A 461 -6.15 -26.17 0.51
CA THR A 461 -6.32 -25.63 -0.84
C THR A 461 -6.21 -24.12 -0.79
N LEU A 462 -4.96 -23.65 -0.68
CA LEU A 462 -4.63 -22.23 -0.61
C LEU A 462 -4.05 -21.74 -1.93
N ILE A 463 -4.57 -20.61 -2.42
CA ILE A 463 -4.13 -19.94 -3.64
C ILE A 463 -3.44 -18.64 -3.23
N PRO A 464 -2.12 -18.52 -3.39
CA PRO A 464 -1.44 -17.25 -3.16
C PRO A 464 -1.87 -16.23 -4.20
N GLY A 465 -1.80 -14.95 -3.88
CA GLY A 465 -2.21 -13.91 -4.80
C GLY A 465 -2.04 -12.52 -4.19
N PHE A 466 -2.84 -11.60 -4.69
CA PHE A 466 -2.91 -10.27 -4.16
C PHE A 466 -4.30 -9.67 -4.35
N THR A 467 -4.57 -8.64 -3.56
CA THR A 467 -5.73 -7.79 -3.74
C THR A 467 -5.34 -6.42 -4.24
N GLN A 468 -6.28 -5.77 -4.90
CA GLN A 468 -6.15 -4.37 -5.27
C GLN A 468 -7.43 -3.61 -4.95
N LEU A 469 -7.27 -2.51 -4.23
CA LEU A 469 -8.34 -1.56 -3.99
C LEU A 469 -8.61 -0.72 -5.25
N MET A 470 -9.87 -0.65 -5.64
CA MET A 470 -10.39 0.14 -6.74
C MET A 470 -11.32 1.20 -6.16
N GLY A 471 -10.98 2.48 -6.33
CA GLY A 471 -11.86 3.53 -5.84
C GLY A 471 -13.21 3.59 -6.55
N SER A 472 -14.16 4.24 -5.88
CA SER A 472 -15.50 4.51 -6.38
C SER A 472 -15.49 5.36 -7.64
N GLN A 473 -16.26 4.95 -8.66
CA GLN A 473 -16.41 5.70 -9.91
C GLN A 473 -17.04 7.10 -9.74
N THR A 474 -17.73 7.34 -8.62
CA THR A 474 -18.45 8.60 -8.32
C THR A 474 -17.78 9.46 -7.24
N GLY A 475 -16.51 9.18 -6.89
CA GLY A 475 -15.80 9.94 -5.84
C GLY A 475 -16.38 9.77 -4.43
N GLY A 476 -16.99 8.61 -4.14
CA GLY A 476 -17.49 8.26 -2.81
C GLY A 476 -18.89 8.79 -2.48
N LEU A 477 -19.66 9.26 -3.46
CA LEU A 477 -21.00 9.84 -3.24
C LEU A 477 -22.16 8.85 -3.38
N GLN A 478 -22.00 7.82 -4.22
CA GLN A 478 -23.10 6.89 -4.54
C GLN A 478 -22.66 5.42 -4.65
N GLN A 479 -21.36 5.16 -4.68
CA GLN A 479 -20.80 3.82 -4.80
C GLN A 479 -19.64 3.70 -3.82
N ASP A 480 -19.51 2.53 -3.22
CA ASP A 480 -18.35 2.16 -2.43
C ASP A 480 -17.13 1.94 -3.34
N ALA A 481 -15.95 1.85 -2.71
CA ALA A 481 -14.81 1.24 -3.36
C ALA A 481 -15.07 -0.25 -3.60
N ASP A 482 -14.36 -0.84 -4.55
CA ASP A 482 -14.33 -2.28 -4.77
C ASP A 482 -12.93 -2.82 -4.47
N ILE A 483 -12.84 -4.06 -4.03
CA ILE A 483 -11.59 -4.81 -3.90
C ILE A 483 -11.59 -5.89 -4.97
N ARG A 484 -10.54 -5.90 -5.78
CA ARG A 484 -10.29 -6.94 -6.79
C ARG A 484 -9.34 -7.98 -6.22
N THR A 485 -9.64 -9.25 -6.45
CA THR A 485 -8.85 -10.37 -5.95
C THR A 485 -8.27 -11.19 -7.10
N ILE A 486 -6.94 -11.29 -7.14
CA ILE A 486 -6.21 -11.99 -8.18
C ILE A 486 -5.35 -13.08 -7.53
N GLY A 487 -5.55 -14.33 -7.96
CA GLY A 487 -4.76 -15.47 -7.52
C GLY A 487 -3.69 -15.87 -8.52
N TYR A 488 -2.72 -16.62 -8.05
CA TYR A 488 -1.72 -17.33 -8.83
C TYR A 488 -1.91 -18.84 -8.63
N ASP A 489 -2.18 -19.57 -9.70
CA ASP A 489 -2.20 -21.04 -9.70
C ASP A 489 -0.78 -21.55 -9.99
N PRO A 490 -0.07 -22.10 -8.99
CA PRO A 490 1.31 -22.58 -9.18
C PRO A 490 1.40 -23.86 -10.01
N VAL A 491 0.30 -24.64 -10.11
CA VAL A 491 0.26 -25.88 -10.90
C VAL A 491 0.05 -25.56 -12.37
N ALA A 492 -0.96 -24.74 -12.67
CA ALA A 492 -1.24 -24.31 -14.05
C ALA A 492 -0.25 -23.25 -14.54
N LYS A 493 0.47 -22.58 -13.61
CA LYS A 493 1.34 -21.43 -13.87
C LYS A 493 0.60 -20.30 -14.58
N THR A 494 -0.56 -19.95 -14.04
CA THR A 494 -1.42 -18.90 -14.60
C THR A 494 -1.97 -17.99 -13.51
N ILE A 495 -2.30 -16.76 -13.89
CA ILE A 495 -3.08 -15.86 -13.05
C ILE A 495 -4.56 -16.22 -13.17
N VAL A 496 -5.27 -16.19 -12.05
CA VAL A 496 -6.70 -16.47 -11.96
C VAL A 496 -7.44 -15.27 -11.36
N ASN A 497 -8.56 -14.89 -11.94
CA ASN A 497 -9.46 -13.92 -11.33
C ASN A 497 -10.33 -14.65 -10.30
N LEU A 498 -10.17 -14.30 -9.03
CA LEU A 498 -10.94 -14.90 -7.93
C LEU A 498 -12.24 -14.12 -7.65
N GLY A 499 -12.37 -12.92 -8.19
CA GLY A 499 -13.58 -12.11 -8.12
C GLY A 499 -13.33 -10.67 -7.67
N GLN A 500 -14.43 -9.97 -7.43
CA GLN A 500 -14.49 -8.60 -6.96
C GLN A 500 -15.62 -8.47 -5.94
N HIS A 501 -15.39 -7.68 -4.89
CA HIS A 501 -16.39 -7.39 -3.87
C HIS A 501 -16.33 -5.91 -3.47
N THR A 502 -17.43 -5.36 -2.97
CA THR A 502 -17.44 -4.01 -2.39
C THR A 502 -16.53 -3.98 -1.15
N ALA A 503 -15.81 -2.87 -0.94
CA ALA A 503 -15.09 -2.58 0.29
C ALA A 503 -16.01 -2.05 1.40
N GLY A 504 -17.29 -1.79 1.10
CA GLY A 504 -18.30 -1.33 2.05
C GLY A 504 -18.17 0.13 2.50
N ALA A 505 -17.19 0.87 1.96
CA ALA A 505 -17.05 2.30 2.19
C ALA A 505 -16.49 3.02 0.97
N SER A 506 -16.74 4.33 0.95
CA SER A 506 -16.21 5.25 -0.05
C SER A 506 -14.68 5.32 0.00
N TYR A 507 -14.07 5.11 -1.15
CA TYR A 507 -12.69 5.51 -1.45
C TYR A 507 -12.69 6.24 -2.78
N ASP A 508 -12.21 7.48 -2.81
CA ASP A 508 -12.23 8.26 -4.05
C ASP A 508 -11.22 7.66 -5.06
N ARG A 509 -11.70 7.26 -6.25
CA ARG A 509 -10.92 6.68 -7.37
C ARG A 509 -9.95 7.64 -8.03
N HIS A 510 -9.39 8.61 -7.29
CA HIS A 510 -8.47 9.60 -7.85
C HIS A 510 -9.10 10.45 -8.98
N LEU A 511 -10.43 10.44 -9.09
CA LEU A 511 -11.18 11.08 -10.17
C LEU A 511 -11.84 12.37 -9.67
N TYR A 512 -11.03 13.43 -9.64
CA TYR A 512 -11.51 14.69 -10.22
C TYR A 512 -11.41 14.68 -11.77
N SER A 513 -11.42 13.48 -12.37
CA SER A 513 -11.51 13.06 -13.76
C SER A 513 -10.49 13.59 -14.78
N ASN A 514 -9.72 12.66 -15.35
CA ASN A 514 -9.31 12.69 -16.77
C ASN A 514 -9.66 11.39 -17.53
N TYR A 515 -10.18 10.36 -16.87
CA TYR A 515 -10.44 9.06 -17.53
C TYR A 515 -11.80 8.97 -18.24
N LEU A 516 -12.66 10.00 -18.17
CA LEU A 516 -13.94 10.08 -18.87
C LEU A 516 -14.07 11.31 -19.79
N GLY A 517 -12.96 11.90 -20.21
CA GLY A 517 -12.94 12.88 -21.30
C GLY A 517 -13.23 14.34 -20.93
N ASN A 518 -13.21 14.73 -19.65
CA ASN A 518 -13.21 16.14 -19.24
C ASN A 518 -12.74 16.28 -17.78
N ASN A 519 -11.45 16.57 -17.52
CA ASN A 519 -11.01 17.70 -16.67
C ASN A 519 -9.46 17.79 -16.53
N PRO A 520 -8.80 18.69 -17.29
CA PRO A 520 -7.35 18.67 -17.45
C PRO A 520 -6.52 19.25 -16.27
N GLY A 521 -7.13 19.65 -15.15
CA GLY A 521 -6.44 20.40 -14.07
C GLY A 521 -6.30 19.68 -12.72
N ASN A 522 -6.95 18.53 -12.53
CA ASN A 522 -7.33 18.12 -11.18
C ASN A 522 -6.90 16.70 -10.78
N GLN A 523 -5.81 16.18 -11.35
CA GLN A 523 -5.22 14.91 -10.88
C GLN A 523 -4.81 15.05 -9.40
N GLY A 524 -5.58 14.41 -8.52
CA GLY A 524 -5.28 14.24 -7.11
C GLY A 524 -5.03 12.76 -6.83
N ARG A 525 -4.06 12.39 -6.00
CA ARG A 525 -3.77 10.98 -5.68
C ARG A 525 -4.15 10.70 -4.24
N ASN A 526 -4.89 9.63 -3.99
CA ASN A 526 -5.27 9.13 -2.67
C ASN A 526 -4.57 7.77 -2.47
N PHE A 527 -4.29 7.38 -1.23
CA PHE A 527 -3.59 6.13 -0.94
C PHE A 527 -4.26 5.46 0.24
N SER A 528 -4.39 4.15 0.10
CA SER A 528 -4.92 3.26 1.10
C SER A 528 -3.83 2.24 1.42
N GLY A 529 -3.40 2.24 2.66
CA GLY A 529 -2.64 1.13 3.20
C GLY A 529 -3.53 -0.03 3.61
N SER A 530 -2.92 -1.20 3.73
CA SER A 530 -3.59 -2.44 4.07
C SER A 530 -2.69 -3.34 4.91
N ASP A 531 -3.30 -4.36 5.51
CA ASP A 531 -2.58 -5.38 6.27
C ASP A 531 -3.28 -6.74 6.12
N LEU A 532 -2.50 -7.83 6.06
CA LEU A 532 -2.98 -9.20 6.11
C LEU A 532 -2.80 -9.75 7.53
N VAL A 533 -3.92 -10.07 8.17
CA VAL A 533 -3.97 -10.26 9.62
C VAL A 533 -4.33 -11.69 9.97
N LYS A 534 -3.60 -12.29 10.91
CA LYS A 534 -3.99 -13.55 11.53
C LYS A 534 -5.21 -13.31 12.42
N ASN A 535 -6.30 -14.02 12.17
CA ASN A 535 -7.54 -13.86 12.92
C ASN A 535 -7.37 -14.35 14.39
N PRO A 536 -7.51 -13.47 15.40
CA PRO A 536 -7.43 -13.87 16.81
C PRO A 536 -8.58 -14.77 17.26
N PHE A 537 -9.67 -14.84 16.50
CA PHE A 537 -10.88 -15.62 16.82
C PHE A 537 -10.99 -16.92 16.02
N PHE A 538 -9.93 -17.33 15.30
CA PHE A 538 -9.95 -18.60 14.59
C PHE A 538 -10.23 -19.79 15.54
N GLY A 539 -11.22 -20.61 15.19
CA GLY A 539 -11.69 -21.74 15.99
C GLY A 539 -12.61 -21.36 17.17
N VAL A 540 -12.82 -20.08 17.44
CA VAL A 540 -13.66 -19.58 18.53
C VAL A 540 -15.09 -19.36 18.03
N ASN A 541 -16.08 -19.85 18.78
CA ASN A 541 -17.52 -19.73 18.47
C ASN A 541 -17.88 -20.08 17.00
N GLY A 542 -17.20 -21.08 16.43
CA GLY A 542 -17.45 -21.55 15.08
C GLY A 542 -16.79 -20.73 13.96
N ASN A 543 -16.04 -19.68 14.25
CA ASN A 543 -15.29 -18.93 13.24
C ASN A 543 -14.16 -19.80 12.65
N GLN A 544 -14.14 -19.94 11.33
CA GLN A 544 -13.14 -20.74 10.59
C GLN A 544 -12.24 -19.89 9.69
N VAL A 545 -12.32 -18.56 9.78
CA VAL A 545 -11.47 -17.65 9.02
C VAL A 545 -10.11 -17.58 9.71
N GLN A 546 -9.04 -18.03 9.03
CA GLN A 546 -7.68 -18.02 9.60
C GLN A 546 -7.01 -16.66 9.45
N TYR A 547 -7.24 -16.00 8.32
CA TYR A 547 -6.68 -14.71 7.98
C TYR A 547 -7.77 -13.84 7.38
N PHE A 548 -7.72 -12.55 7.68
CA PHE A 548 -8.52 -11.52 7.01
C PHE A 548 -7.60 -10.40 6.58
N GLN A 549 -8.06 -9.57 5.67
CA GLN A 549 -7.31 -8.42 5.19
C GLN A 549 -8.03 -7.15 5.63
N ALA A 550 -7.30 -6.07 5.86
CA ALA A 550 -7.90 -4.79 6.17
C ALA A 550 -7.35 -3.68 5.27
N PHE A 551 -8.18 -2.67 4.95
CA PHE A 551 -7.79 -1.49 4.17
C PHE A 551 -8.17 -0.21 4.91
N ALA A 552 -7.25 0.76 4.99
CA ALA A 552 -7.55 2.11 5.47
C ALA A 552 -8.06 2.97 4.32
N LEU A 553 -9.33 3.36 4.34
CA LEU A 553 -10.00 4.08 3.25
C LEU A 553 -10.27 5.52 3.67
N THR A 554 -9.92 6.47 2.80
CA THR A 554 -10.33 7.88 2.96
C THR A 554 -11.30 8.25 1.85
N GLY A 555 -12.45 8.80 2.23
CA GLY A 555 -13.50 9.09 1.28
C GLY A 555 -14.60 9.95 1.86
N LYS A 556 -15.41 10.52 0.98
CA LYS A 556 -16.54 11.35 1.39
C LYS A 556 -17.63 10.47 2.01
N ALA A 557 -18.13 10.88 3.17
CA ALA A 557 -19.22 10.20 3.85
C ALA A 557 -20.57 10.53 3.19
N PRO A 558 -21.53 9.58 3.08
CA PRO A 558 -22.81 9.81 2.41
C PRO A 558 -23.63 10.97 2.98
N MET A 559 -23.52 11.24 4.29
CA MET A 559 -24.23 12.32 4.97
C MET A 559 -23.64 13.72 4.73
N HIS A 560 -22.48 13.84 4.07
CA HIS A 560 -21.86 15.14 3.79
C HIS A 560 -22.39 15.70 2.46
N GLU A 561 -23.60 16.23 2.43
CA GLU A 561 -24.25 16.69 1.17
C GLU A 561 -23.54 17.87 0.47
N SER A 562 -22.67 18.60 1.17
CA SER A 562 -22.00 19.80 0.62
C SER A 562 -20.97 19.47 -0.47
N SER A 563 -20.76 20.39 -1.42
CA SER A 563 -19.73 20.24 -2.47
C SER A 563 -18.29 20.31 -1.96
N ALA A 564 -18.07 20.74 -0.71
CA ALA A 564 -16.77 20.65 -0.07
C ALA A 564 -16.50 19.19 0.33
N ILE A 565 -15.41 18.62 -0.20
CA ILE A 565 -15.00 17.26 0.12
C ILE A 565 -14.33 17.30 1.48
N LYS A 566 -15.07 16.83 2.48
CA LYS A 566 -14.58 16.58 3.83
C LYS A 566 -14.45 15.06 3.98
N PRO A 567 -13.24 14.51 3.81
CA PRO A 567 -13.03 13.07 3.80
C PRO A 567 -13.10 12.53 5.22
N SER A 568 -13.83 11.43 5.36
CA SER A 568 -13.85 10.61 6.56
C SER A 568 -12.86 9.46 6.37
N LEU A 569 -12.42 8.89 7.49
CA LEU A 569 -11.53 7.75 7.55
C LEU A 569 -12.32 6.51 7.96
N TYR A 570 -12.18 5.45 7.17
CA TYR A 570 -12.79 4.15 7.38
C TYR A 570 -11.73 3.05 7.37
N VAL A 571 -12.09 1.91 7.95
CA VAL A 571 -11.37 0.64 7.76
C VAL A 571 -12.32 -0.39 7.20
N SER A 572 -11.95 -1.04 6.11
CA SER A 572 -12.67 -2.19 5.55
C SER A 572 -11.95 -3.47 5.94
N ILE A 573 -12.68 -4.53 6.33
CA ILE A 573 -12.15 -5.89 6.55
C ILE A 573 -12.88 -6.94 5.72
#